data_AF-A0A3M0D127-F1
#
_entry.id   AF-A0A3M0D127-F1
#
_cell.length_a   1.000
_cell.length_b   1.000
_cell.length_c   1.000
_cell.angle_alpha   90.00
_cell.angle_beta   90.00
_cell.angle_gamma   90.00
#
_symmetry.space_group_name_H-M   'P 1'
#
loop_
_entity.id
_entity.type
_entity.pdbx_description
1 polymer ?
#
loop_
_entity_poly.entity_id
_entity_poly.type
_entity_poly.pdbx_seq_one_letter_code
_entity_poly.pdbx_strand_id
1 'polypeptide(L)' 'MDWRDLVTIALAGVFGMLGGVFGPVGIVAGIVVGAAIGARWAARSDRLEALERRVAELESAPDDDEM' A
#
# COMPACT_ATOMS: atom_id res chain seq x y z
N MET A 1 -3.41 -10.11 11.18
CA MET A 1 -2.64 -8.90 10.83
C MET A 1 -2.29 -9.04 9.39
N ASP A 2 -2.92 -8.23 8.54
CA ASP A 2 -2.70 -8.30 7.11
C ASP A 2 -1.32 -7.70 6.79
N TRP A 3 -0.67 -8.17 5.72
CA TRP A 3 0.65 -7.66 5.30
C TRP A 3 0.68 -6.12 5.16
N ARG A 4 -0.46 -5.53 4.83
CA ARG A 4 -0.66 -4.07 4.72
C ARG A 4 -0.53 -3.35 6.07
N ASP A 5 -0.97 -3.96 7.16
CA ASP A 5 -0.80 -3.41 8.51
C ASP A 5 0.69 -3.35 8.88
N LEU A 6 1.43 -4.42 8.56
CA LEU A 6 2.88 -4.49 8.76
C LEU A 6 3.63 -3.40 7.99
N VAL A 7 3.31 -3.21 6.71
CA VAL A 7 3.90 -2.15 5.89
C VAL A 7 3.59 -0.76 6.46
N THR A 8 2.35 -0.54 6.90
CA THR A 8 1.94 0.76 7.46
C THR A 8 2.67 1.07 8.78
N ILE A 9 2.80 0.08 9.67
CA ILE A 9 3.54 0.21 10.92
C ILE A 9 5.02 0.45 10.66
N ALA A 10 5.63 -0.30 9.73
CA ALA A 10 7.02 -0.11 9.36
C ALA A 10 7.28 1.30 8.79
N LEU A 11 6.39 1.78 7.91
CA LEU A 11 6.52 3.11 7.33
C LEU A 11 6.36 4.22 8.39
N ALA A 12 5.39 4.07 9.30
CA ALA A 12 5.20 5.01 10.41
C ALA A 12 6.42 5.04 11.34
N GLY A 13 7.04 3.88 11.61
CA GLY A 13 8.29 3.79 12.37
C GLY A 13 9.45 4.51 11.68
N VAL A 14 9.67 4.26 10.39
CA VAL A 14 10.75 4.90 9.61
C VAL A 14 10.56 6.42 9.53
N PHE A 15 9.34 6.90 9.25
CA PHE A 15 9.06 8.33 9.21
C PHE A 15 9.11 8.99 10.60
N GLY A 16 8.70 8.29 11.66
CA GLY A 16 8.88 8.78 13.03
C GLY A 16 10.36 8.92 13.40
N MET A 17 11.20 7.98 12.97
CA MET A 17 12.64 8.00 13.20
C MET A 17 13.34 9.13 12.42
N LEU A 18 12.95 9.34 11.15
CA LEU A 18 13.43 10.46 10.32
C LEU A 18 12.92 11.82 10.82
N GLY A 19 11.66 11.88 11.28
CA GLY A 19 11.05 13.08 11.84
C GLY A 19 11.66 13.49 13.18
N GLY A 20 12.17 12.54 13.96
CA GLY A 20 12.88 12.78 15.22
C GLY A 20 14.08 13.72 15.10
N VAL A 21 14.67 13.85 13.91
CA VAL A 21 15.75 14.82 13.63
C VAL A 21 15.28 16.27 13.84
N PHE A 22 13.99 16.55 13.66
CA PHE A 22 13.39 17.88 13.86
C PHE A 22 12.76 18.06 15.25
N GLY A 23 13.02 17.13 16.17
CA GLY A 23 12.46 17.14 17.52
C GLY A 23 11.03 16.56 17.60
N PRO A 24 10.33 16.74 18.74
CA PRO A 24 9.08 16.04 19.04
C PRO A 24 7.96 16.29 18.01
N VAL A 25 7.88 17.53 17.49
CA VAL A 25 6.90 17.91 16.47
C VAL A 25 7.17 17.19 15.14
N GLY A 26 8.44 16.99 14.80
CA GLY A 26 8.85 16.25 13.61
C GLY A 26 8.46 14.78 13.66
N ILE A 27 8.49 14.15 14.84
CA ILE A 27 8.04 12.76 15.03
C ILE A 27 6.54 12.64 14.71
N VAL A 28 5.71 13.52 15.26
CA VAL A 28 4.26 13.49 15.05
C VAL A 28 3.92 13.76 13.58
N ALA A 29 4.55 14.76 12.97
CA ALA A 29 4.38 15.06 11.55
C ALA A 29 4.83 13.87 10.67
N GLY A 30 5.96 13.24 11.01
CA GLY A 30 6.45 12.03 10.34
C GLY A 30 5.46 10.88 10.42
N ILE A 31 4.91 10.59 11.60
CA ILE A 31 3.92 9.52 11.78
C ILE A 31 2.67 9.78 10.93
N VAL A 32 2.15 11.02 10.93
CA VAL A 32 0.95 11.37 10.16
C VAL A 32 1.20 11.24 8.66
N VAL A 33 2.35 11.70 8.16
CA VAL A 33 2.73 11.58 6.75
C VAL A 33 2.94 10.11 6.37
N GLY A 34 3.62 9.33 7.22
CA GLY A 34 3.82 7.90 7.02
C GLY A 34 2.50 7.13 6.97
N ALA A 35 1.55 7.45 7.86
CA ALA A 35 0.22 6.86 7.85
C ALA A 35 -0.57 7.23 6.58
N ALA A 36 -0.50 8.49 6.13
CA ALA A 36 -1.16 8.94 4.91
C ALA A 36 -0.60 8.24 3.66
N ILE A 37 0.73 8.10 3.56
CA ILE A 37 1.38 7.38 2.47
C ILE A 37 1.00 5.89 2.52
N GLY A 38 1.01 5.27 3.70
CA GLY A 38 0.58 3.88 3.90
C GLY A 38 -0.86 3.65 3.43
N ALA A 39 -1.79 4.51 3.83
CA ALA A 39 -3.19 4.45 3.41
C ALA A 39 -3.36 4.64 1.88
N ARG A 40 -2.59 5.55 1.28
CA ARG A 40 -2.58 5.78 -0.17
C ARG A 40 -2.04 4.56 -0.92
N TRP A 41 -0.98 3.93 -0.40
CA TRP A 41 -0.37 2.76 -1.00
C TRP A 41 -1.28 1.54 -0.89
N ALA A 42 -1.93 1.36 0.26
CA ALA A 42 -2.97 0.38 0.47
C ALA A 42 -4.12 0.55 -0.56
N ALA A 43 -4.63 1.76 -0.78
CA ALA A 43 -5.64 1.99 -1.81
C ALA A 43 -5.13 1.72 -3.25
N ARG A 44 -3.82 1.84 -3.48
CA ARG A 44 -3.18 1.52 -4.77
C ARG A 44 -3.06 0.01 -4.96
N SER A 45 -2.71 -0.74 -3.91
CA SER A 45 -2.55 -2.20 -3.97
C SER A 45 -3.87 -2.89 -4.28
N ASP A 46 -4.98 -2.44 -3.68
CA ASP A 46 -6.31 -3.01 -3.97
C ASP A 46 -6.70 -2.89 -5.44
N ARG A 47 -6.35 -1.78 -6.07
CA ARG A 47 -6.60 -1.57 -7.50
C ARG A 47 -5.74 -2.48 -8.36
N LEU A 48 -4.50 -2.74 -7.95
CA LEU A 48 -3.60 -3.66 -8.65
C LEU A 48 -4.07 -5.10 -8.52
N GLU A 49 -4.46 -5.54 -7.33
CA GLU A 49 -4.99 -6.90 -7.11
C GLU A 49 -6.29 -7.11 -7.91
N ALA A 50 -7.16 -6.10 -7.96
CA ALA A 50 -8.37 -6.15 -8.78
C ALA A 50 -8.07 -6.25 -10.28
N LEU A 51 -6.96 -5.65 -10.75
CA LEU A 51 -6.51 -5.74 -12.13
C LEU A 51 -5.89 -7.12 -12.40
N GLU A 52 -5.00 -7.61 -11.54
CA GLU A 52 -4.41 -8.96 -11.66
C GLU A 52 -5.49 -10.03 -11.71
N ARG A 53 -6.53 -9.93 -10.88
CA ARG A 53 -7.66 -10.86 -10.91
C ARG A 53 -8.40 -10.86 -12.24
N ARG A 54 -8.61 -9.67 -12.83
CA ARG A 54 -9.25 -9.55 -14.15
C ARG A 54 -8.38 -10.08 -15.28
N VAL A 55 -7.06 -9.84 -15.20
CA VAL A 55 -6.11 -10.38 -16.18
C VAL A 55 -6.09 -11.91 -16.10
N ALA A 56 -6.00 -12.47 -14.89
CA ALA A 56 -6.05 -13.91 -14.70
C ALA A 56 -7.35 -14.54 -15.21
N GLU A 57 -8.50 -13.86 -15.04
CA GLU A 57 -9.78 -14.28 -15.60
C GLU A 57 -9.77 -14.26 -17.14
N LEU A 58 -9.21 -13.22 -17.76
CA LEU A 58 -9.07 -13.13 -19.22
C LEU A 58 -8.09 -14.16 -19.80
N GLU A 59 -6.97 -14.41 -19.12
CA GLU A 59 -5.98 -15.40 -19.55
C GLU A 59 -6.45 -16.85 -19.37
N SER A 60 -7.38 -17.08 -18.44
CA SER A 60 -7.96 -18.41 -18.21
C SER A 60 -9.26 -18.65 -18.99
N ALA A 61 -9.84 -17.61 -19.59
CA ALA A 61 -10.91 -17.77 -20.55
C ALA A 61 -10.34 -18.51 -21.77
N PRO A 62 -10.86 -19.70 -22.12
CA PRO A 62 -10.53 -20.30 -23.40
C PRO A 62 -10.97 -19.32 -24.50
N ASP A 63 -10.16 -19.17 -25.55
CA ASP A 63 -10.52 -18.40 -26.75
C ASP A 63 -11.83 -18.98 -27.32
N ASP A 64 -12.97 -18.45 -26.90
CA ASP A 64 -14.31 -18.74 -27.45
C ASP A 64 -14.49 -18.04 -28.82
N ASP A 65 -13.40 -17.90 -29.59
CA ASP A 65 -13.34 -17.26 -30.92
C ASP A 65 -13.19 -18.29 -32.06
N GLU A 66 -13.52 -19.56 -31.82
CA GLU A 66 -13.74 -20.56 -32.88
C GLU A 66 -15.21 -21.01 -32.94
N MET A 67 -16.09 -20.19 -33.51
CA MET A 67 -17.31 -20.65 -34.22
C MET A 67 -17.67 -19.76 -35.41
#